data_AF-A0A315R124-F1
#
_entry.id   AF-A0A315R124-F1
#
_cell.length_a   1.000
_cell.length_b   1.000
_cell.length_c   1.000
_cell.angle_alpha   90.00
_cell.angle_beta   90.00
_cell.angle_gamma   90.00
#
_symmetry.space_group_name_H-M   'P 1'
#
loop_
_entity.id
_entity.type
_entity.pdbx_description
1 polymer ?
#
loop_
_entity_poly.entity_id
_entity_poly.type
_entity_poly.pdbx_seq_one_letter_code
_entity_poly.pdbx_strand_id
1 'polypeptide(L)'
;MEVNKIAEVRSKYKEPVGPDEMKKTKSIIEVEAEYVDGLDKIEGYEYLQILFYFHKSEGYDLISKRRKGPERGLFTSRSPRRPSPIGITTVELLKREGNKLHVYGLDAIDGTPVIDIKPYASFMDQPTLSLQKKTPRYQINKLIKYQNLNDLLLKAGELHGHYCPYLALGVLAAADALKRLGADNDGMEDLLAVVETNSCFSDGIQYTAGTTFGNNSLIYRDFGKTAVTFVKRGDSTDNLRYYLKDSNFIEREYPKAAELFKKVIADRNGSQAEEKKMKEVWQEIAFEIIEADIDKFFKIEENLKIELPDYAPIFADAECSKCGEKLMAAKAVQKDDKVLCRECAESSYYQLDGSSIVEK
;
A
#
# COMPACT_ATOMS: atom_id res chain seq x y z
N MET A 1 32.43 -25.39 -6.65
CA MET A 1 32.42 -24.00 -6.15
C MET A 1 32.54 -24.10 -4.65
N GLU A 2 33.59 -23.51 -4.09
CA GLU A 2 33.79 -23.44 -2.65
C GLU A 2 33.19 -22.12 -2.16
N VAL A 3 32.48 -22.14 -1.03
CA VAL A 3 31.86 -20.96 -0.42
C VAL A 3 32.30 -20.92 1.04
N ASN A 4 32.88 -19.81 1.46
CA ASN A 4 33.42 -19.66 2.81
C ASN A 4 32.33 -19.21 3.78
N LYS A 5 32.34 -19.76 5.00
CA LYS A 5 31.60 -19.17 6.13
C LYS A 5 32.37 -17.94 6.60
N ILE A 6 31.72 -16.79 6.62
CA ILE A 6 32.32 -15.52 7.10
C ILE A 6 31.77 -15.06 8.44
N ALA A 7 30.58 -15.55 8.82
CA ALA A 7 29.94 -15.24 10.09
C ALA A 7 28.97 -16.35 10.50
N GLU A 8 28.50 -16.28 11.73
CA GLU A 8 27.51 -17.21 12.29
C GLU A 8 26.35 -16.44 12.93
N VAL A 9 25.12 -16.93 12.73
CA VAL A 9 23.92 -16.33 13.32
C VAL A 9 23.76 -16.82 14.76
N ARG A 10 23.55 -15.88 15.68
CA ARG A 10 23.01 -16.13 17.03
C ARG A 10 21.54 -15.73 17.07
N SER A 11 20.66 -16.69 17.35
CA SER A 11 19.21 -16.50 17.35
C SER A 11 18.56 -17.28 18.49
N LYS A 12 17.38 -16.83 18.94
CA LYS A 12 16.59 -17.60 19.93
C LYS A 12 16.01 -18.90 19.33
N TYR A 13 15.89 -18.97 18.01
CA TYR A 13 15.31 -20.11 17.30
C TYR A 13 16.38 -21.15 17.00
N LYS A 14 16.40 -22.26 17.76
CA LYS A 14 17.30 -23.39 17.53
C LYS A 14 16.82 -24.34 16.43
N GLU A 15 15.51 -24.41 16.25
CA GLU A 15 14.85 -25.20 15.21
C GLU A 15 14.07 -24.30 14.24
N PRO A 16 13.92 -24.70 12.97
CA PRO A 16 13.18 -23.92 11.99
C PRO A 16 11.71 -23.74 12.39
N VAL A 17 11.26 -22.49 12.49
CA VAL A 17 9.84 -22.13 12.58
C VAL A 17 9.42 -21.32 11.34
N GLY A 18 8.20 -20.79 11.31
CA GLY A 18 7.75 -19.97 10.19
C GLY A 18 8.63 -18.72 10.01
N PRO A 19 9.08 -18.37 8.78
CA PRO A 19 9.91 -17.19 8.56
C PRO A 19 9.27 -15.90 9.09
N ASP A 20 7.96 -15.72 8.90
CA ASP A 20 7.23 -14.53 9.39
C ASP A 20 7.30 -14.38 10.92
N GLU A 21 7.47 -15.48 11.64
CA GLU A 21 7.67 -15.47 13.08
C GLU A 21 9.12 -15.12 13.44
N MET A 22 10.10 -15.73 12.75
CA MET A 22 11.52 -15.47 12.98
C MET A 22 11.89 -14.01 12.72
N LYS A 23 11.34 -13.42 11.65
CA LYS A 23 11.61 -12.03 11.28
C LYS A 23 11.16 -11.01 12.33
N LYS A 24 10.23 -11.37 13.22
CA LYS A 24 9.76 -10.47 14.29
C LYS A 24 10.74 -10.35 15.46
N THR A 25 11.96 -10.86 15.34
CA THR A 25 12.94 -10.94 16.43
C THR A 25 14.30 -10.38 16.08
N LYS A 26 15.06 -10.00 17.12
CA LYS A 26 16.45 -9.57 17.00
C LYS A 26 17.37 -10.77 16.93
N SER A 27 18.37 -10.69 16.06
CA SER A 27 19.45 -11.68 15.93
C SER A 27 20.80 -10.97 15.96
N ILE A 28 21.86 -11.74 16.22
CA ILE A 28 23.24 -11.24 16.10
C ILE A 28 23.92 -12.01 14.97
N ILE A 29 24.62 -11.30 14.09
CA ILE A 29 25.54 -11.89 13.13
C ILE A 29 26.95 -11.69 13.68
N GLU A 30 27.60 -12.77 14.07
CA GLU A 30 28.94 -12.79 14.65
C GLU A 30 29.96 -13.11 13.56
N VAL A 31 30.68 -12.09 13.09
CA VAL A 31 31.66 -12.19 12.00
C VAL A 31 32.96 -12.81 12.52
N GLU A 32 33.52 -13.74 11.76
CA GLU A 32 34.78 -14.40 12.12
C GLU A 32 35.91 -13.37 12.13
N ALA A 33 36.88 -13.55 13.04
CA ALA A 33 37.91 -12.56 13.34
C ALA A 33 38.69 -12.08 12.10
N GLU A 34 38.94 -12.98 11.15
CA GLU A 34 39.68 -12.70 9.91
C GLU A 34 38.92 -11.81 8.91
N TYR A 35 37.58 -11.69 9.03
CA TYR A 35 36.74 -10.90 8.12
C TYR A 35 36.24 -9.58 8.74
N VAL A 36 36.61 -9.27 9.99
CA VAL A 36 36.09 -8.10 10.73
C VAL A 36 36.40 -6.78 10.04
N ASP A 37 37.56 -6.65 9.39
CA ASP A 37 37.95 -5.45 8.65
C ASP A 37 37.01 -5.17 7.47
N GLY A 38 36.33 -6.20 6.94
CA GLY A 38 35.29 -6.06 5.91
C GLY A 38 34.03 -5.32 6.38
N LEU A 39 33.90 -5.07 7.69
CA LEU A 39 32.81 -4.28 8.27
C LEU A 39 33.10 -2.77 8.31
N ASP A 40 34.23 -2.28 7.80
CA ASP A 40 34.52 -0.84 7.77
C ASP A 40 33.33 -0.04 7.22
N LYS A 41 32.87 0.96 7.98
CA LYS A 41 31.74 1.86 7.67
C LYS A 41 30.38 1.20 7.47
N ILE A 42 30.19 -0.04 7.92
CA ILE A 42 28.89 -0.73 7.80
C ILE A 42 27.75 0.02 8.53
N GLU A 43 28.08 0.78 9.58
CA GLU A 43 27.16 1.63 10.34
C GLU A 43 26.57 2.77 9.51
N GLY A 44 27.13 3.07 8.33
CA GLY A 44 26.56 4.03 7.38
C GLY A 44 25.32 3.51 6.63
N TYR A 45 24.92 2.27 6.85
CA TYR A 45 23.78 1.64 6.17
C TYR A 45 22.72 1.18 7.18
N GLU A 46 21.47 1.58 6.97
CA GLU A 46 20.33 1.16 7.80
C GLU A 46 19.90 -0.28 7.51
N TYR A 47 20.11 -0.75 6.28
CA TYR A 47 19.69 -2.08 5.83
C TYR A 47 20.84 -2.85 5.18
N LEU A 48 20.90 -4.15 5.48
CA LEU A 48 21.90 -5.08 4.94
C LEU A 48 21.21 -6.28 4.28
N GLN A 49 21.74 -6.74 3.15
CA GLN A 49 21.41 -8.06 2.61
C GLN A 49 22.35 -9.11 3.17
N ILE A 50 21.78 -10.09 3.85
CA ILE A 50 22.50 -11.21 4.45
C ILE A 50 22.28 -12.43 3.59
N LEU A 51 23.35 -12.98 3.04
CA LEU A 51 23.33 -14.27 2.37
C LEU A 51 23.82 -15.32 3.35
N PHE A 52 23.06 -16.39 3.50
CA PHE A 52 23.34 -17.43 4.49
C PHE A 52 23.02 -18.83 3.95
N TYR A 53 23.57 -19.85 4.58
CA TYR A 53 23.44 -21.24 4.14
C TYR A 53 22.47 -22.01 5.04
N PHE A 54 21.44 -22.64 4.48
CA PHE A 54 20.51 -23.49 5.22
C PHE A 54 21.19 -24.82 5.59
N HIS A 55 22.07 -24.77 6.60
CA HIS A 55 22.90 -25.88 7.06
C HIS A 55 22.14 -27.12 7.54
N LYS A 56 20.86 -26.98 7.92
CA LYS A 56 19.95 -28.11 8.24
C LYS A 56 19.08 -28.57 7.06
N SER A 57 19.23 -28.00 5.88
CA SER A 57 18.42 -28.36 4.71
C SER A 57 19.03 -29.54 3.96
N GLU A 58 18.31 -30.65 3.91
CA GLU A 58 18.73 -31.87 3.20
C GLU A 58 17.85 -32.17 1.99
N GLY A 59 18.48 -32.50 0.87
CA GLY A 59 17.82 -32.82 -0.39
C GLY A 59 16.97 -31.68 -0.97
N TYR A 60 16.31 -31.94 -2.10
CA TYR A 60 15.38 -31.01 -2.72
C TYR A 60 14.39 -31.73 -3.63
N ASP A 61 13.20 -31.16 -3.76
CA ASP A 61 12.19 -31.56 -4.74
C ASP A 61 12.00 -30.42 -5.74
N LEU A 62 12.20 -30.72 -7.03
CA LEU A 62 12.05 -29.73 -8.11
C LEU A 62 10.61 -29.23 -8.23
N ILE A 63 9.63 -30.11 -7.98
CA ILE A 63 8.21 -29.79 -7.97
C ILE A 63 7.63 -30.37 -6.67
N SER A 64 7.03 -29.51 -5.84
CA SER A 64 6.35 -29.97 -4.63
C SER A 64 5.37 -28.92 -4.09
N LYS A 65 4.43 -29.37 -3.26
CA LYS A 65 3.54 -28.50 -2.49
C LYS A 65 4.38 -27.69 -1.48
N ARG A 66 4.26 -26.37 -1.52
CA ARG A 66 5.00 -25.44 -0.63
C ARG A 66 4.09 -24.99 0.53
N ARG A 67 4.65 -24.24 1.49
CA ARG A 67 3.94 -23.74 2.70
C ARG A 67 2.61 -23.05 2.38
N LYS A 68 2.53 -22.33 1.25
CA LYS A 68 1.31 -21.65 0.79
C LYS A 68 1.04 -21.95 -0.69
N GLY A 69 -0.24 -22.17 -1.01
CA GLY A 69 -0.74 -22.30 -2.38
C GLY A 69 -0.50 -23.65 -3.06
N PRO A 70 -0.75 -23.73 -4.37
CA PRO A 70 -0.63 -24.98 -5.13
C PRO A 70 0.83 -25.41 -5.29
N GLU A 71 0.98 -26.67 -5.71
CA GLU A 71 2.24 -27.25 -6.16
C GLU A 71 2.88 -26.37 -7.24
N ARG A 72 4.20 -26.20 -7.15
CA ARG A 72 4.97 -25.34 -8.06
C ARG A 72 6.44 -25.73 -8.10
N GLY A 73 7.11 -25.31 -9.17
CA GLY A 73 8.55 -25.46 -9.32
C GLY A 73 9.33 -24.76 -8.20
N LEU A 74 10.42 -25.37 -7.76
CA LEU A 74 11.25 -24.91 -6.66
C LEU A 74 11.71 -23.45 -6.81
N PHE A 75 12.16 -23.07 -8.01
CA PHE A 75 12.68 -21.73 -8.31
C PHE A 75 11.59 -20.65 -8.42
N THR A 76 10.32 -21.03 -8.31
CA THR A 76 9.18 -20.09 -8.16
C THR A 76 8.81 -19.87 -6.70
N SER A 77 9.66 -20.33 -5.77
CA SER A 77 9.44 -20.26 -4.32
C SER A 77 10.72 -19.84 -3.58
N ARG A 78 10.57 -19.57 -2.28
CA ARG A 78 11.67 -19.31 -1.35
C ARG A 78 11.99 -20.50 -0.43
N SER A 79 11.68 -21.73 -0.88
CA SER A 79 11.91 -22.94 -0.08
C SER A 79 13.40 -23.16 0.22
N PRO A 80 13.77 -23.53 1.47
CA PRO A 80 15.17 -23.79 1.84
C PRO A 80 15.73 -25.07 1.22
N ARG A 81 14.87 -26.03 0.84
CA ARG A 81 15.23 -27.31 0.20
C ARG A 81 15.49 -27.11 -1.30
N ARG A 82 16.69 -26.66 -1.64
CA ARG A 82 17.12 -26.31 -3.01
C ARG A 82 18.56 -26.76 -3.31
N PRO A 83 18.93 -26.94 -4.61
CA PRO A 83 20.26 -27.44 -4.99
C PRO A 83 21.43 -26.70 -4.35
N SER A 84 21.36 -25.36 -4.32
CA SER A 84 22.26 -24.50 -3.54
C SER A 84 21.44 -23.89 -2.41
N PRO A 85 21.50 -24.42 -1.17
CA PRO A 85 20.63 -24.03 -0.05
C PRO A 85 21.06 -22.68 0.53
N ILE A 86 20.95 -21.64 -0.29
CA ILE A 86 21.27 -20.26 0.05
C ILE A 86 19.97 -19.50 0.31
N GLY A 87 19.93 -18.87 1.48
CA GLY A 87 18.95 -17.88 1.89
C GLY A 87 19.48 -16.47 1.64
N ILE A 88 18.55 -15.55 1.42
CA ILE A 88 18.85 -14.12 1.32
C ILE A 88 17.75 -13.34 2.03
N THR A 89 18.15 -12.48 2.96
CA THR A 89 17.22 -11.64 3.70
C THR A 89 17.79 -10.24 3.89
N THR A 90 16.98 -9.24 3.58
CA THR A 90 17.24 -7.86 3.97
C THR A 90 16.87 -7.68 5.44
N VAL A 91 17.82 -7.20 6.24
CA VAL A 91 17.67 -6.95 7.67
C VAL A 91 17.91 -5.48 7.97
N GLU A 92 17.29 -4.97 9.02
CA GLU A 92 17.62 -3.68 9.61
C GLU A 92 18.86 -3.83 10.51
N LEU A 93 19.87 -2.98 10.31
CA LEU A 93 21.04 -2.89 11.17
C LEU A 93 20.69 -2.01 12.38
N LEU A 94 20.62 -2.62 13.56
CA LEU A 94 20.31 -1.90 14.79
C LEU A 94 21.55 -1.25 15.41
N LYS A 95 22.67 -1.98 15.41
CA LYS A 95 23.99 -1.51 15.87
C LYS A 95 25.08 -2.50 15.52
N ARG A 96 26.34 -2.02 15.51
CA ARG A 96 27.55 -2.84 15.50
C ARG A 96 28.28 -2.76 16.84
N GLU A 97 28.79 -3.90 17.30
CA GLU A 97 29.64 -4.04 18.48
C GLU A 97 30.86 -4.91 18.12
N GLY A 98 31.95 -4.29 17.68
CA GLY A 98 33.13 -5.01 17.21
C GLY A 98 32.83 -5.88 15.98
N ASN A 99 32.89 -7.20 16.14
CA ASN A 99 32.56 -8.19 15.11
C ASN A 99 31.09 -8.63 15.11
N LYS A 100 30.24 -8.02 15.96
CA LYS A 100 28.83 -8.40 16.12
C LYS A 100 27.91 -7.36 15.50
N LEU A 101 27.06 -7.78 14.58
CA LEU A 101 25.99 -6.96 14.03
C LEU A 101 24.67 -7.36 14.68
N HIS A 102 24.05 -6.44 15.40
CA HIS A 102 22.70 -6.63 15.94
C HIS A 102 21.71 -6.23 14.87
N VAL A 103 20.83 -7.16 14.49
CA VAL A 103 19.93 -6.98 13.35
C VAL A 103 18.48 -7.35 13.70
N TYR A 104 17.52 -6.79 12.97
CA TYR A 104 16.11 -7.13 13.03
C TYR A 104 15.61 -7.62 11.67
N GLY A 105 14.70 -8.60 11.63
CA GLY A 105 14.11 -9.09 10.38
C GLY A 105 14.80 -10.32 9.76
N LEU A 106 15.79 -10.93 10.42
CA LEU A 106 16.47 -12.13 9.92
C LEU A 106 15.62 -13.39 10.15
N ASP A 107 15.52 -14.27 9.14
CA ASP A 107 14.82 -15.57 9.18
C ASP A 107 15.78 -16.77 9.14
N ALA A 108 16.82 -16.70 9.96
CA ALA A 108 17.82 -17.74 10.14
C ALA A 108 17.83 -18.27 11.58
N ILE A 109 18.01 -19.58 11.73
CA ILE A 109 18.12 -20.24 13.03
C ILE A 109 19.52 -20.04 13.64
N ASP A 110 19.63 -20.30 14.93
CA ASP A 110 20.90 -20.29 15.65
C ASP A 110 21.92 -21.23 15.00
N GLY A 111 23.17 -20.79 14.90
CA GLY A 111 24.26 -21.52 14.25
C GLY A 111 24.26 -21.46 12.73
N THR A 112 23.35 -20.70 12.11
CA THR A 112 23.32 -20.58 10.64
C THR A 112 24.58 -19.91 10.10
N PRO A 113 25.32 -20.55 9.16
CA PRO A 113 26.47 -19.94 8.50
C PRO A 113 26.04 -18.78 7.59
N VAL A 114 26.68 -17.63 7.72
CA VAL A 114 26.58 -16.50 6.80
C VAL A 114 27.74 -16.59 5.80
N ILE A 115 27.41 -16.38 4.53
CA ILE A 115 28.35 -16.49 3.42
C ILE A 115 28.72 -15.11 2.83
N ASP A 116 27.86 -14.11 2.99
CA ASP A 116 28.09 -12.77 2.44
C ASP A 116 27.20 -11.72 3.15
N ILE A 117 27.67 -10.48 3.19
CA ILE A 117 26.98 -9.32 3.75
C ILE A 117 27.13 -8.17 2.77
N LYS A 118 26.02 -7.57 2.33
CA LYS A 118 26.04 -6.43 1.40
C LYS A 118 25.18 -5.28 1.93
N PRO A 119 25.55 -4.01 1.67
CA PRO A 119 24.62 -2.91 1.89
C PRO A 119 23.40 -3.08 0.98
N TYR A 120 22.20 -2.84 1.51
CA TYR A 120 21.00 -2.75 0.68
C TYR A 120 20.93 -1.35 0.06
N ALA A 121 20.78 -1.30 -1.27
CA ALA A 121 20.62 -0.10 -2.03
C ALA A 121 19.44 -0.25 -2.99
N SER A 122 18.37 0.51 -2.76
CA SER A 122 17.11 0.40 -3.53
C SER A 122 17.32 0.51 -5.05
N PHE A 123 18.24 1.36 -5.51
CA PHE A 123 18.54 1.52 -6.94
C PHE A 123 19.26 0.33 -7.59
N MET A 124 19.92 -0.53 -6.81
CA MET A 124 20.58 -1.76 -7.29
C MET A 124 19.70 -2.99 -7.09
N ASP A 125 19.02 -3.05 -5.94
CA ASP A 125 18.36 -4.26 -5.46
C ASP A 125 16.88 -4.35 -5.84
N GLN A 126 16.28 -3.22 -6.23
CA GLN A 126 14.96 -3.21 -6.83
C GLN A 126 15.05 -3.34 -8.36
N PRO A 127 14.01 -3.89 -9.02
CA PRO A 127 13.97 -3.99 -10.47
C PRO A 127 14.25 -2.64 -11.15
N THR A 128 15.07 -2.68 -12.21
CA THR A 128 15.61 -1.52 -12.91
C THR A 128 14.54 -0.48 -13.28
N LEU A 129 14.89 0.80 -13.16
CA LEU A 129 14.07 1.97 -13.54
C LEU A 129 13.46 1.87 -14.96
N SER A 130 14.07 1.12 -15.89
CA SER A 130 13.56 0.96 -17.26
C SER A 130 12.15 0.36 -17.33
N LEU A 131 11.80 -0.53 -16.38
CA LEU A 131 10.44 -1.07 -16.29
C LEU A 131 9.46 -0.04 -15.73
N GLN A 132 9.90 0.80 -14.79
CA GLN A 132 9.08 1.86 -14.19
C GLN A 132 8.80 2.99 -15.19
N LYS A 133 9.71 3.27 -16.12
CA LYS A 133 9.49 4.28 -17.19
C LYS A 133 8.37 3.91 -18.16
N LYS A 134 8.07 2.62 -18.34
CA LYS A 134 7.01 2.17 -19.26
C LYS A 134 5.63 2.25 -18.64
N THR A 135 5.54 2.08 -17.32
CA THR A 135 4.27 2.15 -16.60
C THR A 135 4.51 2.82 -15.25
N PRO A 136 3.97 4.04 -15.02
CA PRO A 136 4.18 4.77 -13.77
C PRO A 136 3.63 4.00 -12.56
N ARG A 137 2.70 3.06 -12.80
CA ARG A 137 2.07 2.20 -11.80
C ARG A 137 2.74 0.84 -11.62
N TYR A 138 3.93 0.62 -12.21
CA TYR A 138 4.65 -0.66 -12.15
C TYR A 138 4.70 -1.27 -10.75
N GLN A 139 5.09 -0.48 -9.75
CA GLN A 139 5.21 -0.97 -8.38
C GLN A 139 3.84 -1.26 -7.76
N ILE A 140 2.86 -0.39 -7.94
CA ILE A 140 1.49 -0.58 -7.41
C ILE A 140 0.87 -1.86 -7.98
N ASN A 141 0.92 -2.04 -9.31
CA ASN A 141 0.37 -3.23 -9.97
C ASN A 141 1.07 -4.51 -9.51
N LYS A 142 2.39 -4.45 -9.26
CA LYS A 142 3.16 -5.55 -8.70
C LYS A 142 2.69 -5.91 -7.28
N LEU A 143 2.50 -4.91 -6.41
CA LEU A 143 2.01 -5.12 -5.05
C LEU A 143 0.59 -5.72 -5.04
N ILE A 144 -0.30 -5.25 -5.91
CA ILE A 144 -1.65 -5.82 -6.09
C ILE A 144 -1.56 -7.28 -6.54
N LYS A 145 -0.79 -7.54 -7.61
CA LYS A 145 -0.60 -8.90 -8.16
C LYS A 145 -0.09 -9.90 -7.13
N TYR A 146 0.81 -9.48 -6.24
CA TYR A 146 1.35 -10.31 -5.18
C TYR A 146 0.61 -10.20 -3.85
N GLN A 147 -0.48 -9.44 -3.79
CA GLN A 147 -1.27 -9.18 -2.58
C GLN A 147 -0.42 -8.68 -1.39
N ASN A 148 0.55 -7.81 -1.68
CA ASN A 148 1.33 -7.15 -0.65
C ASN A 148 0.60 -5.89 -0.15
N LEU A 149 -0.47 -6.13 0.61
CA LEU A 149 -1.39 -5.10 1.07
C LEU A 149 -0.75 -4.14 2.09
N ASN A 150 0.18 -4.62 2.91
CA ASN A 150 0.94 -3.80 3.86
C ASN A 150 1.73 -2.70 3.15
N ASP A 151 2.46 -3.05 2.08
CA ASP A 151 3.21 -2.06 1.29
C ASP A 151 2.27 -1.11 0.52
N LEU A 152 1.09 -1.58 0.08
CA LEU A 152 0.09 -0.69 -0.53
C LEU A 152 -0.43 0.33 0.48
N LEU A 153 -0.72 -0.08 1.72
CA LEU A 153 -1.16 0.83 2.77
C LEU A 153 -0.08 1.83 3.16
N LEU A 154 1.18 1.38 3.29
CA LEU A 154 2.32 2.26 3.55
C LEU A 154 2.37 3.38 2.51
N LYS A 155 2.26 3.03 1.23
CA LYS A 155 2.32 4.01 0.16
C LYS A 155 1.06 4.87 0.02
N ALA A 156 -0.12 4.32 0.29
CA ALA A 156 -1.34 5.12 0.35
C ALA A 156 -1.27 6.16 1.48
N GLY A 157 -0.62 5.82 2.59
CA GLY A 157 -0.34 6.73 3.69
C GLY A 157 0.59 7.89 3.31
N GLU A 158 1.50 7.70 2.34
CA GLU A 158 2.32 8.81 1.81
C GLU A 158 1.45 9.86 1.10
N LEU A 159 0.43 9.44 0.35
CA LEU A 159 -0.52 10.35 -0.29
C LEU A 159 -1.45 11.01 0.75
N HIS A 160 -1.96 10.22 1.69
CA HIS A 160 -2.99 10.64 2.63
C HIS A 160 -2.44 11.42 3.85
N GLY A 161 -1.16 11.22 4.19
CA GLY A 161 -0.44 11.88 5.29
C GLY A 161 -0.53 11.19 6.65
N HIS A 162 -1.34 10.13 6.81
CA HIS A 162 -1.38 9.28 8.01
C HIS A 162 -2.01 7.91 7.72
N TYR A 163 -1.94 6.99 8.69
CA TYR A 163 -2.59 5.68 8.61
C TYR A 163 -3.91 5.69 9.38
N CYS A 164 -4.97 5.19 8.75
CA CYS A 164 -6.30 5.16 9.33
C CYS A 164 -7.11 3.94 8.86
N PRO A 165 -8.02 3.36 9.68
CA PRO A 165 -8.90 2.27 9.27
C PRO A 165 -9.64 2.48 7.96
N TYR A 166 -10.14 3.69 7.68
CA TYR A 166 -10.86 3.94 6.43
C TYR A 166 -9.93 3.95 5.21
N LEU A 167 -8.70 4.48 5.33
CA LEU A 167 -7.68 4.35 4.27
C LEU A 167 -7.35 2.87 4.01
N ALA A 168 -7.14 2.08 5.08
CA ALA A 168 -6.89 0.64 5.00
C ALA A 168 -8.04 -0.11 4.30
N LEU A 169 -9.29 0.19 4.66
CA LEU A 169 -10.47 -0.38 4.01
C LEU A 169 -10.51 -0.05 2.51
N GLY A 170 -10.13 1.17 2.12
CA GLY A 170 -10.07 1.59 0.71
C GLY A 170 -9.01 0.84 -0.09
N VAL A 171 -7.81 0.70 0.49
CA VAL A 171 -6.71 -0.10 -0.09
C VAL A 171 -7.13 -1.57 -0.24
N LEU A 172 -7.74 -2.15 0.80
CA LEU A 172 -8.20 -3.54 0.81
C LEU A 172 -9.23 -3.80 -0.30
N ALA A 173 -10.27 -2.96 -0.38
CA ALA A 173 -11.32 -3.09 -1.39
C ALA A 173 -10.78 -2.95 -2.81
N ALA A 174 -9.94 -1.94 -3.07
CA ALA A 174 -9.36 -1.70 -4.39
C ALA A 174 -8.43 -2.83 -4.83
N ALA A 175 -7.53 -3.30 -3.96
CA ALA A 175 -6.59 -4.36 -4.30
C ALA A 175 -7.31 -5.69 -4.61
N ASP A 176 -8.36 -6.02 -3.87
CA ASP A 176 -9.19 -7.20 -4.14
C ASP A 176 -9.97 -7.05 -5.46
N ALA A 177 -10.61 -5.90 -5.69
CA ALA A 177 -11.38 -5.64 -6.90
C ALA A 177 -10.53 -5.76 -8.18
N LEU A 178 -9.38 -5.10 -8.22
CA LEU A 178 -8.48 -5.14 -9.38
C LEU A 178 -7.99 -6.57 -9.65
N LYS A 179 -7.71 -7.33 -8.59
CA LYS A 179 -7.32 -8.74 -8.73
C LYS A 179 -8.46 -9.60 -9.30
N ARG A 180 -9.68 -9.46 -8.78
CA ARG A 180 -10.85 -10.24 -9.22
C ARG A 180 -11.26 -9.92 -10.65
N LEU A 181 -11.25 -8.65 -11.01
CA LEU A 181 -11.54 -8.19 -12.37
C LEU A 181 -10.39 -8.51 -13.34
N GLY A 182 -9.21 -8.89 -12.86
CA GLY A 182 -8.01 -8.99 -13.70
C GLY A 182 -7.74 -7.67 -14.44
N ALA A 183 -8.03 -6.54 -13.79
CA ALA A 183 -7.93 -5.21 -14.35
C ALA A 183 -6.60 -4.58 -13.95
N ASP A 184 -5.91 -4.01 -14.94
CA ASP A 184 -4.87 -3.02 -14.71
C ASP A 184 -5.44 -1.64 -15.07
N ASN A 185 -4.90 -0.58 -14.47
CA ASN A 185 -5.21 0.80 -14.83
C ASN A 185 -3.95 1.46 -15.36
N ASP A 186 -4.00 1.99 -16.58
CA ASP A 186 -2.91 2.72 -17.22
C ASP A 186 -3.00 4.25 -17.02
N GLY A 187 -4.03 4.70 -16.33
CA GLY A 187 -4.35 6.11 -16.07
C GLY A 187 -5.49 6.65 -16.93
N MET A 188 -6.06 5.86 -17.84
CA MET A 188 -7.20 6.25 -18.67
C MET A 188 -8.54 5.84 -18.04
N GLU A 189 -9.66 6.35 -18.57
CA GLU A 189 -11.04 6.07 -18.13
C GLU A 189 -11.53 4.63 -18.41
N ASP A 190 -10.62 3.66 -18.62
CA ASP A 190 -10.94 2.26 -18.90
C ASP A 190 -11.42 1.51 -17.65
N LEU A 191 -10.85 1.85 -16.49
CA LEU A 191 -11.32 1.40 -15.19
C LEU A 191 -11.89 2.60 -14.44
N LEU A 192 -13.14 2.51 -14.00
CA LEU A 192 -13.81 3.53 -13.22
C LEU A 192 -14.02 3.05 -11.78
N ALA A 193 -13.93 3.98 -10.83
CA ALA A 193 -14.37 3.77 -9.46
C ALA A 193 -15.46 4.78 -9.10
N VAL A 194 -16.66 4.28 -8.81
CA VAL A 194 -17.77 5.10 -8.32
C VAL A 194 -17.77 5.04 -6.80
N VAL A 195 -17.25 6.08 -6.16
CA VAL A 195 -17.20 6.20 -4.69
C VAL A 195 -18.42 6.93 -4.16
N GLU A 196 -18.96 6.44 -3.04
CA GLU A 196 -20.19 6.95 -2.43
C GLU A 196 -19.93 7.84 -1.19
N THR A 197 -18.67 8.23 -0.96
CA THR A 197 -18.19 9.03 0.18
C THR A 197 -16.95 9.88 -0.18
N ASN A 198 -16.75 11.00 0.49
CA ASN A 198 -15.56 11.87 0.40
C ASN A 198 -14.56 11.65 1.57
N SER A 199 -14.65 10.51 2.25
CA SER A 199 -13.77 10.17 3.39
C SER A 199 -12.42 9.55 2.96
N CYS A 200 -11.54 9.28 3.93
CA CYS A 200 -10.22 8.64 3.73
C CYS A 200 -10.27 7.31 2.95
N PHE A 201 -11.43 6.65 2.96
CA PHE A 201 -11.72 5.46 2.14
C PHE A 201 -11.47 5.72 0.65
N SER A 202 -11.89 6.87 0.15
CA SER A 202 -11.73 7.27 -1.24
C SER A 202 -10.27 7.48 -1.61
N ASP A 203 -9.42 7.98 -0.72
CA ASP A 203 -7.98 8.12 -0.98
C ASP A 203 -7.28 6.77 -1.13
N GLY A 204 -7.67 5.78 -0.30
CA GLY A 204 -7.15 4.41 -0.42
C GLY A 204 -7.50 3.79 -1.77
N ILE A 205 -8.70 4.07 -2.28
CA ILE A 205 -9.15 3.67 -3.62
C ILE A 205 -8.36 4.39 -4.69
N GLN A 206 -8.26 5.72 -4.63
CA GLN A 206 -7.54 6.53 -5.61
C GLN A 206 -6.09 6.06 -5.78
N TYR A 207 -5.38 5.90 -4.66
CA TYR A 207 -4.00 5.43 -4.66
C TYR A 207 -3.88 4.04 -5.30
N THR A 208 -4.66 3.09 -4.78
CA THR A 208 -4.52 1.67 -5.11
C THR A 208 -5.05 1.35 -6.50
N ALA A 209 -6.22 1.84 -6.88
CA ALA A 209 -6.84 1.57 -8.18
C ALA A 209 -6.35 2.48 -9.30
N GLY A 210 -5.77 3.64 -8.97
CA GLY A 210 -5.37 4.64 -9.97
C GLY A 210 -6.53 5.40 -10.57
N THR A 211 -7.71 5.25 -9.97
CA THR A 211 -8.92 5.97 -10.36
C THR A 211 -8.93 7.30 -9.64
N THR A 212 -8.60 8.40 -10.30
CA THR A 212 -8.43 9.71 -9.64
C THR A 212 -9.39 10.75 -10.19
N PHE A 213 -9.58 11.84 -9.45
CA PHE A 213 -10.35 12.97 -9.93
C PHE A 213 -9.75 13.57 -11.22
N GLY A 214 -8.42 13.72 -11.28
CA GLY A 214 -7.75 14.42 -12.38
C GLY A 214 -7.70 13.66 -13.71
N ASN A 215 -7.77 12.32 -13.69
CA ASN A 215 -7.88 11.50 -14.90
C ASN A 215 -9.32 11.03 -15.18
N ASN A 216 -10.31 11.68 -14.54
CA ASN A 216 -11.75 11.48 -14.75
C ASN A 216 -12.28 10.06 -14.49
N SER A 217 -11.47 9.18 -13.89
CA SER A 217 -11.85 7.79 -13.63
C SER A 217 -12.40 7.55 -12.23
N LEU A 218 -12.32 8.55 -11.35
CA LEU A 218 -13.05 8.57 -10.08
C LEU A 218 -14.37 9.33 -10.25
N ILE A 219 -15.48 8.66 -10.01
CA ILE A 219 -16.81 9.26 -9.99
C ILE A 219 -17.26 9.36 -8.53
N TYR A 220 -17.50 10.58 -8.05
CA TYR A 220 -18.02 10.80 -6.71
C TYR A 220 -19.54 10.93 -6.72
N ARG A 221 -20.22 10.12 -5.91
CA ARG A 221 -21.65 10.25 -5.59
C ARG A 221 -21.80 10.54 -4.11
N ASP A 222 -22.36 11.69 -3.78
CA ASP A 222 -22.50 12.14 -2.38
C ASP A 222 -23.67 11.45 -1.67
N PHE A 223 -23.57 10.13 -1.49
CA PHE A 223 -24.58 9.33 -0.76
C PHE A 223 -24.22 9.13 0.71
N GLY A 224 -23.00 9.49 1.12
CA GLY A 224 -22.49 9.31 2.48
C GLY A 224 -22.23 7.85 2.87
N LYS A 225 -22.18 6.92 1.91
CA LYS A 225 -21.98 5.49 2.18
C LYS A 225 -20.51 5.12 1.99
N THR A 226 -19.94 4.38 2.93
CA THR A 226 -18.62 3.76 2.75
C THR A 226 -18.72 2.60 1.76
N ALA A 227 -18.75 2.95 0.47
CA ALA A 227 -18.94 2.03 -0.63
C ALA A 227 -18.22 2.51 -1.90
N VAL A 228 -17.83 1.56 -2.74
CA VAL A 228 -17.25 1.78 -4.06
C VAL A 228 -17.75 0.75 -5.05
N THR A 229 -18.00 1.16 -6.29
CA THR A 229 -18.23 0.25 -7.41
C THR A 229 -17.11 0.38 -8.43
N PHE A 230 -16.40 -0.71 -8.72
CA PHE A 230 -15.39 -0.77 -9.78
C PHE A 230 -16.01 -1.31 -11.07
N VAL A 231 -15.82 -0.60 -12.17
CA VAL A 231 -16.42 -0.94 -13.47
C VAL A 231 -15.39 -0.80 -14.58
N LYS A 232 -15.35 -1.75 -15.51
CA LYS A 232 -14.62 -1.57 -16.77
C LYS A 232 -15.54 -0.89 -17.79
N ARG A 233 -15.12 0.24 -18.36
CA ARG A 233 -16.01 1.05 -19.20
C ARG A 233 -16.49 0.31 -20.47
N GLY A 234 -15.66 -0.60 -21.02
CA GLY A 234 -15.99 -1.43 -22.19
C GLY A 234 -16.93 -2.61 -21.91
N ASP A 235 -17.09 -3.00 -20.66
CA ASP A 235 -18.04 -4.02 -20.22
C ASP A 235 -18.62 -3.60 -18.87
N SER A 236 -19.68 -2.78 -18.91
CA SER A 236 -20.34 -2.29 -17.71
C SER A 236 -21.07 -3.38 -16.94
N THR A 237 -21.20 -4.60 -17.50
CA THR A 237 -21.86 -5.73 -16.85
C THR A 237 -20.93 -6.50 -15.93
N ASP A 238 -19.62 -6.47 -16.16
CA ASP A 238 -18.59 -7.02 -15.26
C ASP A 238 -18.10 -5.94 -14.29
N ASN A 239 -18.80 -5.83 -13.15
CA ASN A 239 -18.49 -4.86 -12.10
C ASN A 239 -18.64 -5.45 -10.70
N LEU A 240 -17.93 -4.84 -9.74
CA LEU A 240 -17.92 -5.25 -8.35
C LEU A 240 -18.20 -4.04 -7.45
N ARG A 241 -19.23 -4.16 -6.60
CA ARG A 241 -19.55 -3.17 -5.57
C ARG A 241 -19.19 -3.69 -4.19
N TYR A 242 -18.38 -2.93 -3.48
CA TYR A 242 -17.97 -3.18 -2.10
C TYR A 242 -18.67 -2.16 -1.21
N TYR A 243 -19.35 -2.63 -0.17
CA TYR A 243 -19.88 -1.72 0.86
C TYR A 243 -19.71 -2.30 2.26
N LEU A 244 -19.40 -1.41 3.20
CA LEU A 244 -19.10 -1.76 4.58
C LEU A 244 -20.35 -2.37 5.26
N LYS A 245 -20.21 -3.57 5.83
CA LYS A 245 -21.32 -4.32 6.48
C LYS A 245 -21.85 -3.61 7.73
N ASP A 246 -20.93 -3.03 8.49
CA ASP A 246 -21.23 -2.38 9.76
C ASP A 246 -20.38 -1.11 9.90
N SER A 247 -21.03 0.05 9.89
CA SER A 247 -20.38 1.35 10.09
C SER A 247 -19.85 1.55 11.51
N ASN A 248 -20.33 0.78 12.49
CA ASN A 248 -20.00 0.94 13.91
C ASN A 248 -18.95 -0.07 14.39
N PHE A 249 -18.28 -0.77 13.46
CA PHE A 249 -17.33 -1.83 13.82
C PHE A 249 -16.19 -1.32 14.71
N ILE A 250 -15.75 -0.07 14.54
CA ILE A 250 -14.73 0.56 15.39
C ILE A 250 -15.22 0.68 16.84
N GLU A 251 -16.45 1.12 17.05
CA GLU A 251 -17.03 1.23 18.40
C GLU A 251 -17.18 -0.14 19.06
N ARG A 252 -17.56 -1.16 18.29
CA ARG A 252 -17.74 -2.52 18.78
C ARG A 252 -16.42 -3.22 19.09
N GLU A 253 -15.47 -3.20 18.16
CA GLU A 253 -14.23 -3.98 18.24
C GLU A 253 -13.11 -3.22 18.96
N TYR A 254 -13.13 -1.90 18.92
CA TYR A 254 -12.11 -1.01 19.48
C TYR A 254 -12.73 0.12 20.33
N PRO A 255 -13.54 -0.19 21.37
CA PRO A 255 -14.33 0.81 22.10
C PRO A 255 -13.47 1.94 22.71
N LYS A 256 -12.28 1.60 23.24
CA LYS A 256 -11.33 2.60 23.77
C LYS A 256 -10.77 3.52 22.68
N ALA A 257 -10.58 3.01 21.47
CA ALA A 257 -10.13 3.81 20.35
C ALA A 257 -11.25 4.75 19.87
N ALA A 258 -12.50 4.28 19.84
CA ALA A 258 -13.68 5.09 19.55
C ALA A 258 -13.88 6.24 20.57
N GLU A 259 -13.74 5.97 21.86
CA GLU A 259 -13.80 7.01 22.91
C GLU A 259 -12.72 8.08 22.71
N LEU A 260 -11.48 7.66 22.45
CA LEU A 260 -10.37 8.57 22.18
C LEU A 260 -10.61 9.38 20.90
N PHE A 261 -11.12 8.76 19.84
CA PHE A 261 -11.45 9.43 18.59
C PHE A 261 -12.52 10.49 18.78
N LYS A 262 -13.59 10.16 19.50
CA LYS A 262 -14.65 11.12 19.81
C LYS A 262 -14.08 12.35 20.53
N LYS A 263 -13.29 12.13 21.58
CA LYS A 263 -12.68 13.22 22.35
C LYS A 263 -11.73 14.09 21.52
N VAL A 264 -10.84 13.45 20.76
CA VAL A 264 -9.73 14.14 20.07
C VAL A 264 -10.20 14.78 18.76
N ILE A 265 -10.98 14.07 17.94
CA ILE A 265 -11.32 14.48 16.57
C ILE A 265 -12.71 15.11 16.50
N ALA A 266 -13.73 14.44 17.03
CA ALA A 266 -15.12 14.93 16.94
C ALA A 266 -15.34 16.15 17.84
N ASP A 267 -14.93 16.05 19.10
CA ASP A 267 -15.10 17.12 20.10
C ASP A 267 -13.94 18.13 20.11
N ARG A 268 -12.83 17.83 19.40
CA ARG A 268 -11.61 18.67 19.33
C ARG A 268 -11.07 19.08 20.71
N ASN A 269 -11.15 18.18 21.69
CA ASN A 269 -10.83 18.44 23.10
C ASN A 269 -9.70 17.50 23.60
N GLY A 270 -8.84 17.05 22.69
CA GLY A 270 -7.69 16.21 23.01
C GLY A 270 -6.45 17.00 23.41
N SER A 271 -5.66 16.45 24.32
CA SER A 271 -4.28 16.92 24.56
C SER A 271 -3.33 16.43 23.45
N GLN A 272 -2.15 17.04 23.32
CA GLN A 272 -1.12 16.58 22.37
C GLN A 272 -0.71 15.13 22.57
N ALA A 273 -0.67 14.66 23.83
CA ALA A 273 -0.37 13.26 24.14
C ALA A 273 -1.48 12.31 23.64
N GLU A 274 -2.74 12.74 23.73
CA GLU A 274 -3.89 11.99 23.23
C GLU A 274 -3.98 11.98 21.71
N GLU A 275 -3.61 13.08 21.04
CA GLU A 275 -3.47 13.12 19.58
C GLU A 275 -2.39 12.15 19.09
N LYS A 276 -1.23 12.12 19.75
CA LYS A 276 -0.15 11.18 19.41
C LYS A 276 -0.61 9.73 19.61
N LYS A 277 -1.21 9.44 20.76
CA LYS A 277 -1.77 8.12 21.06
C LYS A 277 -2.85 7.72 20.06
N MET A 278 -3.68 8.66 19.62
CA MET A 278 -4.70 8.39 18.61
C MET A 278 -4.05 7.96 17.30
N LYS A 279 -3.01 8.65 16.84
CA LYS A 279 -2.28 8.26 15.62
C LYS A 279 -1.68 6.86 15.72
N GLU A 280 -1.08 6.51 16.86
CA GLU A 280 -0.51 5.18 17.12
C GLU A 280 -1.60 4.09 17.06
N VAL A 281 -2.72 4.30 17.75
CA VAL A 281 -3.85 3.34 17.76
C VAL A 281 -4.51 3.22 16.38
N TRP A 282 -4.71 4.33 15.65
CA TRP A 282 -5.26 4.28 14.28
C TRP A 282 -4.33 3.54 13.32
N GLN A 283 -3.02 3.70 13.49
CA GLN A 283 -2.04 2.93 12.72
C GLN A 283 -2.16 1.44 13.03
N GLU A 284 -2.16 1.03 14.30
CA GLU A 284 -2.30 -0.38 14.69
C GLU A 284 -3.56 -1.01 14.07
N ILE A 285 -4.71 -0.37 14.21
CA ILE A 285 -5.99 -0.87 13.66
C ILE A 285 -5.95 -0.93 12.13
N ALA A 286 -5.35 0.06 11.45
CA ALA A 286 -5.23 0.07 10.00
C ALA A 286 -4.45 -1.15 9.47
N PHE A 287 -3.35 -1.52 10.14
CA PHE A 287 -2.58 -2.70 9.79
C PHE A 287 -3.29 -4.01 10.15
N GLU A 288 -4.04 -4.07 11.25
CA GLU A 288 -4.92 -5.22 11.55
C GLU A 288 -5.99 -5.43 10.46
N ILE A 289 -6.60 -4.35 9.97
CA ILE A 289 -7.61 -4.40 8.89
C ILE A 289 -7.01 -4.94 7.60
N ILE A 290 -5.81 -4.47 7.23
CA ILE A 290 -5.14 -4.89 5.99
C ILE A 290 -4.75 -6.36 6.00
N GLU A 291 -4.48 -6.94 7.17
CA GLU A 291 -4.12 -8.35 7.32
C GLU A 291 -5.33 -9.28 7.45
N ALA A 292 -6.52 -8.72 7.65
CA ALA A 292 -7.75 -9.49 7.81
C ALA A 292 -8.37 -9.93 6.47
N ASP A 293 -9.27 -10.91 6.57
CA ASP A 293 -10.08 -11.33 5.42
C ASP A 293 -11.06 -10.22 5.01
N ILE A 294 -11.15 -9.94 3.72
CA ILE A 294 -12.02 -8.90 3.17
C ILE A 294 -13.50 -9.14 3.49
N ASP A 295 -13.92 -10.40 3.58
CA ASP A 295 -15.30 -10.77 3.91
C ASP A 295 -15.68 -10.40 5.34
N LYS A 296 -14.70 -10.09 6.21
CA LYS A 296 -14.98 -9.54 7.55
C LYS A 296 -15.67 -8.18 7.46
N PHE A 297 -15.26 -7.32 6.52
CA PHE A 297 -15.69 -5.93 6.48
C PHE A 297 -16.73 -5.65 5.39
N PHE A 298 -16.58 -6.27 4.21
CA PHE A 298 -17.39 -5.91 3.05
C PHE A 298 -18.45 -6.96 2.74
N LYS A 299 -19.62 -6.48 2.29
CA LYS A 299 -20.45 -7.26 1.37
C LYS A 299 -20.07 -6.85 -0.05
N ILE A 300 -19.87 -7.86 -0.90
CA ILE A 300 -19.46 -7.72 -2.29
C ILE A 300 -20.65 -8.12 -3.16
N GLU A 301 -21.06 -7.24 -4.06
CA GLU A 301 -22.09 -7.47 -5.06
C GLU A 301 -21.45 -7.43 -6.44
N GLU A 302 -21.96 -8.24 -7.36
CA GLU A 302 -21.40 -8.40 -8.71
C GLU A 302 -22.48 -8.09 -9.75
N ASN A 303 -22.04 -7.67 -10.94
CA ASN A 303 -22.88 -7.47 -12.12
C ASN A 303 -24.06 -6.51 -11.88
N LEU A 304 -23.81 -5.40 -11.18
CA LEU A 304 -24.84 -4.41 -10.90
C LEU A 304 -25.20 -3.63 -12.17
N LYS A 305 -26.48 -3.27 -12.29
CA LYS A 305 -26.90 -2.27 -13.27
C LYS A 305 -26.57 -0.89 -12.71
N ILE A 306 -25.53 -0.26 -13.23
CA ILE A 306 -25.09 1.09 -12.84
C ILE A 306 -25.09 2.03 -14.04
N GLU A 307 -25.64 3.22 -13.85
CA GLU A 307 -25.50 4.31 -14.82
C GLU A 307 -24.12 4.94 -14.68
N LEU A 308 -23.43 5.12 -15.80
CA LEU A 308 -22.12 5.76 -15.85
C LEU A 308 -22.22 7.03 -16.70
N PRO A 309 -21.48 8.10 -16.34
CA PRO A 309 -21.36 9.27 -17.21
C PRO A 309 -20.64 8.91 -18.52
N ASP A 310 -20.89 9.69 -19.56
CA ASP A 310 -20.11 9.63 -20.80
C ASP A 310 -18.62 9.94 -20.54
N TYR A 311 -17.76 9.68 -21.52
CA TYR A 311 -16.35 10.06 -21.44
C TYR A 311 -16.23 11.57 -21.20
N ALA A 312 -15.21 11.98 -20.45
CA ALA A 312 -15.00 13.40 -20.18
C ALA A 312 -14.84 14.18 -21.50
N PRO A 313 -15.69 15.19 -21.76
CA PRO A 313 -15.58 15.98 -22.98
C PRO A 313 -14.36 16.90 -22.93
N ILE A 314 -13.74 17.11 -24.08
CA ILE A 314 -12.69 18.12 -24.24
C ILE A 314 -13.38 19.46 -24.48
N PHE A 315 -13.26 20.37 -23.51
CA PHE A 315 -13.82 21.70 -23.61
C PHE A 315 -12.83 22.68 -24.26
N ALA A 316 -13.34 23.61 -25.06
CA ALA A 316 -12.55 24.73 -25.56
C ALA A 316 -12.18 25.69 -24.42
N ASP A 317 -11.11 26.46 -24.62
CA ASP A 317 -10.75 27.56 -23.76
C ASP A 317 -11.62 28.79 -24.05
N ALA A 318 -11.93 29.55 -23.01
CA ALA A 318 -12.43 30.91 -23.06
C ALA A 318 -11.51 31.84 -22.26
N GLU A 319 -11.62 33.14 -22.45
CA GLU A 319 -10.87 34.15 -21.69
C GLU A 319 -11.86 35.07 -20.98
N CYS A 320 -11.66 35.27 -19.67
CA CYS A 320 -12.51 36.15 -18.88
C CYS A 320 -12.25 37.60 -19.29
N SER A 321 -13.28 38.29 -19.77
CA SER A 321 -13.19 39.69 -20.23
C SER A 321 -12.89 40.71 -19.12
N LYS A 322 -12.92 40.31 -17.83
CA LYS A 322 -12.65 41.19 -16.67
C LYS A 322 -11.24 40.99 -16.10
N CYS A 323 -10.81 39.74 -15.83
CA CYS A 323 -9.49 39.46 -15.25
C CYS A 323 -8.43 39.00 -16.27
N GLY A 324 -8.83 38.61 -17.50
CA GLY A 324 -7.92 38.10 -18.53
C GLY A 324 -7.47 36.64 -18.33
N GLU A 325 -7.94 35.94 -17.30
CA GLU A 325 -7.60 34.54 -17.09
C GLU A 325 -8.33 33.62 -18.07
N LYS A 326 -7.61 32.57 -18.53
CA LYS A 326 -8.22 31.49 -19.30
C LYS A 326 -9.00 30.55 -18.41
N LEU A 327 -10.12 30.06 -18.92
CA LEU A 327 -11.00 29.11 -18.25
C LEU A 327 -11.63 28.14 -19.23
N MET A 328 -12.13 27.01 -18.72
CA MET A 328 -12.94 26.10 -19.51
C MET A 328 -14.22 26.80 -19.98
N ALA A 329 -14.50 26.80 -21.28
CA ALA A 329 -15.67 27.50 -21.84
C ALA A 329 -16.99 27.02 -21.22
N ALA A 330 -17.12 25.74 -20.88
CA ALA A 330 -18.32 25.20 -20.21
C ALA A 330 -18.52 25.71 -18.77
N LYS A 331 -17.53 26.39 -18.19
CA LYS A 331 -17.63 27.04 -16.87
C LYS A 331 -17.79 28.55 -16.96
N ALA A 332 -17.74 29.13 -18.16
CA ALA A 332 -17.89 30.55 -18.38
C ALA A 332 -19.34 31.01 -18.18
N VAL A 333 -19.50 32.28 -17.81
CA VAL A 333 -20.78 32.93 -17.56
C VAL A 333 -20.95 34.06 -18.55
N GLN A 334 -22.05 34.06 -19.29
CA GLN A 334 -22.43 35.16 -20.16
C GLN A 334 -23.17 36.22 -19.33
N LYS A 335 -22.61 37.42 -19.21
CA LYS A 335 -23.21 38.54 -18.47
C LYS A 335 -22.83 39.86 -19.15
N ASP A 336 -23.80 40.73 -19.41
CA ASP A 336 -23.61 42.04 -20.06
C ASP A 336 -22.79 41.96 -21.38
N ASP A 337 -23.15 41.02 -22.26
CA ASP A 337 -22.45 40.71 -23.52
C ASP A 337 -20.96 40.35 -23.38
N LYS A 338 -20.51 40.02 -22.17
CA LYS A 338 -19.15 39.57 -21.88
C LYS A 338 -19.13 38.12 -21.43
N VAL A 339 -18.00 37.46 -21.73
CA VAL A 339 -17.66 36.13 -21.21
C VAL A 339 -16.83 36.33 -19.95
N LEU A 340 -17.33 35.86 -18.81
CA LEU A 340 -16.70 36.04 -17.51
C LEU A 340 -16.45 34.69 -16.82
N CYS A 341 -15.42 34.63 -15.98
CA CYS A 341 -15.31 33.55 -15.00
C CYS A 341 -16.36 33.74 -13.88
N ARG A 342 -16.68 32.66 -13.16
CA ARG A 342 -17.73 32.66 -12.11
C ARG A 342 -17.49 33.69 -11.03
N GLU A 343 -16.23 33.88 -10.63
CA GLU A 343 -15.84 34.89 -9.64
C GLU A 343 -16.08 36.32 -10.17
N CYS A 344 -15.60 36.64 -11.37
CA CYS A 344 -15.78 37.96 -11.97
C CYS A 344 -17.25 38.30 -12.27
N ALA A 345 -18.06 37.28 -12.55
CA ALA A 345 -19.49 37.40 -12.78
C ALA A 345 -20.32 37.49 -11.49
N GLU A 346 -19.71 37.19 -10.33
CA GLU A 346 -20.39 36.99 -9.05
C GLU A 346 -21.52 35.95 -9.18
N SER A 347 -21.25 34.85 -9.90
CA SER A 347 -22.20 33.75 -10.10
C SER A 347 -21.94 32.63 -9.11
N SER A 348 -22.96 31.80 -8.86
CA SER A 348 -22.80 30.66 -7.98
C SER A 348 -21.78 29.62 -8.49
N TYR A 349 -21.19 28.86 -7.58
CA TYR A 349 -20.31 27.73 -7.91
C TYR A 349 -20.42 26.60 -6.89
N TYR A 350 -20.06 25.39 -7.30
CA TYR A 350 -20.02 24.23 -6.40
C TYR A 350 -18.65 24.12 -5.73
N GLN A 351 -18.66 23.91 -4.42
CA GLN A 351 -17.48 23.68 -3.58
C GLN A 351 -17.66 22.37 -2.84
N LEU A 352 -16.68 21.46 -2.93
CA LEU A 352 -16.55 20.36 -1.99
C LEU A 352 -15.69 20.84 -0.81
N ASP A 353 -16.23 20.77 0.39
CA ASP A 353 -15.46 20.98 1.62
C ASP A 353 -15.72 19.87 2.63
N GLY A 354 -15.22 20.04 3.87
CA GLY A 354 -15.36 19.04 4.92
C GLY A 354 -16.81 18.73 5.34
N SER A 355 -17.78 19.52 4.89
CA SER A 355 -19.21 19.30 5.18
C SER A 355 -19.94 18.49 4.10
N SER A 356 -19.81 18.87 2.82
CA SER A 356 -20.37 18.19 1.63
C SER A 356 -20.10 19.07 0.38
N ILE A 357 -20.74 18.79 -0.75
CA ILE A 357 -20.84 19.70 -1.89
C ILE A 357 -21.86 20.80 -1.55
N VAL A 358 -21.39 22.05 -1.51
CA VAL A 358 -22.22 23.24 -1.28
C VAL A 358 -22.21 24.13 -2.52
N GLU A 359 -23.34 24.77 -2.80
CA GLU A 359 -23.42 25.87 -3.76
C GLU A 359 -23.14 27.18 -3.01
N LYS A 360 -22.16 27.95 -3.50
CA LYS A 360 -21.73 29.23 -2.93
C LYS A 360 -22.02 30.38 -3.85
#